data_AF-A0AAV3SEA9-F1
#
_entry.id   AF-A0AAV3SEA9-F1
#
_cell.length_a   1.000
_cell.length_b   1.000
_cell.length_c   1.000
_cell.angle_alpha   90.00
_cell.angle_beta   90.00
_cell.angle_gamma   90.00
#
_symmetry.space_group_name_H-M   'P 1'
#
loop_
_entity.id
_entity.type
_entity.pdbx_description
1 polymer ?
#
loop_
_entity_poly.entity_id
_entity_poly.type
_entity_poly.pdbx_seq_one_letter_code
_entity_poly.pdbx_strand_id
1 'polypeptide(L)'
;MATEQQFIEDGMQRTQIDEFFADELARAGYGGMDLAKTPMGTQIVLRAEKPGMVIGKGGKNIRKITSELEERFDLDDPQIDVQEVDEPDLNAQIVADRLGNALERGWYFRKAGHTTIDRIMDAGARGAEITLNGKVTGARSRNEKFNRGYIKHNGEPSQEIVDRGDGVAVMKLGTIGVTVKIIPPNADLPDDFRIHEDVDTESLVPDEIEGDEVEALLGEAEEPADGSEESDADEEFELTEDEAGAEAAEIEEEEIVEEGVEAEEGAAETAPDDAAIDEELSEETEADAEEILDEMESTEADAGAGLTVIDGVGEAKAGALVEAGFESVADIQDASEDDLAEAEGVGDAFAERIKEGASEVDPADVEGEN
;
A
#
# COMPACT_ATOMS: atom_id res chain seq x y z
N MET A 1 -20.02 34.84 -8.53
CA MET A 1 -20.82 33.68 -8.07
C MET A 1 -20.79 32.51 -9.06
N ALA A 2 -21.00 32.70 -10.36
CA ALA A 2 -21.04 31.59 -11.32
C ALA A 2 -19.67 30.90 -11.50
N THR A 3 -18.58 31.67 -11.51
CA THR A 3 -17.21 31.13 -11.68
C THR A 3 -16.76 30.35 -10.44
N GLU A 4 -17.12 30.82 -9.25
CA GLU A 4 -16.81 30.17 -7.98
C GLU A 4 -17.58 28.85 -7.84
N GLN A 5 -18.86 28.83 -8.25
CA GLN A 5 -19.66 27.61 -8.27
C GLN A 5 -19.11 26.58 -9.25
N GLN A 6 -18.74 27.01 -10.46
CA GLN A 6 -18.14 26.14 -11.47
C GLN A 6 -16.80 25.56 -10.98
N PHE A 7 -15.95 26.37 -10.35
CA PHE A 7 -14.69 25.90 -9.77
C PHE A 7 -14.90 24.84 -8.68
N ILE A 8 -15.91 25.02 -7.83
CA ILE A 8 -16.24 24.06 -6.78
C ILE A 8 -16.80 22.76 -7.39
N GLU A 9 -17.66 22.87 -8.40
CA GLU A 9 -18.23 21.71 -9.11
C GLU A 9 -17.14 20.91 -9.85
N ASP A 10 -16.25 21.59 -10.56
CA ASP A 10 -15.09 20.98 -11.23
C ASP A 10 -14.16 20.29 -10.22
N GLY A 11 -13.92 20.93 -9.07
CA GLY A 11 -13.13 20.34 -7.99
C GLY A 11 -13.78 19.10 -7.38
N MET A 12 -15.09 19.16 -7.11
CA MET A 12 -15.87 18.04 -6.60
C MET A 12 -15.85 16.87 -7.59
N GLN A 13 -16.06 17.13 -8.87
CA GLN A 13 -16.00 16.11 -9.92
C GLN A 13 -14.61 15.47 -9.99
N ARG A 14 -13.53 16.27 -9.92
CA ARG A 14 -12.15 15.75 -9.91
C ARG A 14 -11.91 14.82 -8.72
N THR A 15 -12.31 15.20 -7.51
CA THR A 15 -12.12 14.37 -6.31
C THR A 15 -12.90 13.06 -6.39
N GLN A 16 -14.15 13.09 -6.87
CA GLN A 16 -14.94 11.87 -7.02
C GLN A 16 -14.32 10.89 -8.02
N ILE A 17 -13.76 11.41 -9.12
CA ILE A 17 -13.07 10.58 -10.12
C ILE A 17 -11.77 10.01 -9.52
N ASP A 18 -11.04 10.80 -8.74
CA ASP A 18 -9.81 10.36 -8.07
C ASP A 18 -10.07 9.23 -7.06
N GLU A 19 -11.12 9.36 -6.24
CA GLU A 19 -11.58 8.30 -5.32
C GLU A 19 -11.99 7.03 -6.07
N PHE A 20 -12.74 7.18 -7.16
CA PHE A 20 -13.16 6.06 -8.00
C PHE A 20 -11.96 5.30 -8.59
N PHE A 21 -10.92 6.00 -9.06
CA PHE A 21 -9.71 5.37 -9.56
C PHE A 21 -8.89 4.71 -8.46
N ALA A 22 -8.81 5.32 -7.27
CA ALA A 22 -8.11 4.73 -6.14
C ALA A 22 -8.72 3.36 -5.75
N ASP A 23 -10.05 3.27 -5.75
CA ASP A 23 -10.77 2.04 -5.42
C ASP A 23 -10.65 0.97 -6.53
N GLU A 24 -10.97 1.30 -7.78
CA GLU A 24 -10.99 0.33 -8.90
C GLU A 24 -9.56 -0.12 -9.30
N LEU A 25 -8.57 0.76 -9.17
CA LEU A 25 -7.18 0.51 -9.57
C LEU A 25 -6.24 0.18 -8.41
N ALA A 26 -6.75 -0.11 -7.21
CA ALA A 26 -5.95 -0.50 -6.04
C ALA A 26 -4.97 -1.65 -6.35
N ARG A 27 -5.39 -2.61 -7.18
CA ARG A 27 -4.55 -3.75 -7.60
C ARG A 27 -3.43 -3.37 -8.58
N ALA A 28 -3.65 -2.35 -9.40
CA ALA A 28 -2.68 -1.88 -10.40
C ALA A 28 -1.61 -0.94 -9.81
N GLY A 29 -1.84 -0.43 -8.59
CA GLY A 29 -0.97 0.53 -7.90
C GLY A 29 -1.19 1.94 -8.46
N TYR A 30 -2.26 2.59 -8.00
CA TYR A 30 -2.63 3.94 -8.42
C TYR A 30 -1.71 5.00 -7.77
N GLY A 31 -1.10 5.85 -8.60
CA GLY A 31 -0.18 6.91 -8.16
C GLY A 31 -0.74 8.33 -8.29
N GLY A 32 -2.00 8.45 -8.71
CA GLY A 32 -2.69 9.73 -8.93
C GLY A 32 -3.09 9.98 -10.38
N MET A 33 -3.92 11.00 -10.57
CA MET A 33 -4.44 11.42 -11.87
C MET A 33 -4.23 12.90 -12.14
N ASP A 34 -4.08 13.22 -13.42
CA ASP A 34 -4.24 14.59 -13.93
C ASP A 34 -5.42 14.65 -14.88
N LEU A 35 -6.32 15.60 -14.63
CA LEU A 35 -7.51 15.83 -15.45
C LEU A 35 -7.37 17.15 -16.20
N ALA A 36 -7.48 17.10 -17.52
CA ALA A 36 -7.46 18.26 -18.40
C ALA A 36 -8.73 18.28 -19.27
N LYS A 37 -9.59 19.28 -19.07
CA LYS A 37 -10.78 19.50 -19.91
C LYS A 37 -10.36 20.14 -21.23
N THR A 38 -10.60 19.48 -22.36
CA THR A 38 -10.37 20.03 -23.70
C THR A 38 -11.70 20.29 -24.41
N PRO A 39 -11.76 21.14 -25.44
CA PRO A 39 -12.99 21.35 -26.21
C PRO A 39 -13.49 20.10 -26.95
N MET A 40 -12.63 19.07 -27.10
CA MET A 40 -12.97 17.82 -27.79
C MET A 40 -13.37 16.70 -26.82
N GLY A 41 -13.20 16.90 -25.51
CA GLY A 41 -13.46 15.88 -24.49
C GLY A 41 -12.55 16.04 -23.28
N THR A 42 -12.73 15.19 -22.28
CA THR A 42 -11.93 15.20 -21.05
C THR A 42 -10.73 14.27 -21.19
N GLN A 43 -9.51 14.81 -21.12
CA GLN A 43 -8.29 14.00 -21.12
C GLN A 43 -7.89 13.68 -19.67
N ILE A 44 -7.74 12.40 -19.36
CA ILE A 44 -7.33 11.90 -18.06
C ILE A 44 -6.00 11.18 -18.23
N VAL A 45 -4.96 11.66 -17.55
CA VAL A 45 -3.66 11.00 -17.48
C VAL A 45 -3.55 10.28 -16.14
N LEU A 46 -3.53 8.95 -16.18
CA LEU A 46 -3.39 8.09 -15.01
C LEU A 46 -1.94 7.68 -14.82
N ARG A 47 -1.42 7.83 -13.61
CA ARG A 47 -0.11 7.30 -13.22
C ARG A 47 -0.28 5.99 -12.47
N ALA A 48 0.34 4.91 -12.95
CA ALA A 48 0.24 3.60 -12.30
C ALA A 48 1.58 2.85 -12.26
N GLU A 49 1.75 1.99 -11.25
CA GLU A 49 2.88 1.04 -11.18
C GLU A 49 2.80 0.00 -12.31
N LYS A 50 1.60 -0.52 -12.58
CA LYS A 50 1.36 -1.56 -13.60
C LYS A 50 0.33 -1.12 -14.63
N PRO A 51 0.74 -0.39 -15.69
CA PRO A 51 -0.16 0.03 -16.77
C PRO A 51 -0.94 -1.12 -17.41
N GLY A 52 -0.32 -2.30 -17.55
CA GLY A 52 -0.96 -3.48 -18.13
C GLY A 52 -2.20 -3.95 -17.37
N MET A 53 -2.23 -3.81 -16.04
CA MET A 53 -3.40 -4.16 -15.23
C MET A 53 -4.53 -3.13 -15.41
N VAL A 54 -4.21 -1.85 -15.56
CA VAL A 54 -5.18 -0.78 -15.83
C VAL A 54 -5.88 -1.02 -17.17
N ILE A 55 -5.13 -1.36 -18.21
CA ILE A 55 -5.67 -1.64 -19.55
C ILE A 55 -6.51 -2.94 -19.55
N GLY A 56 -6.00 -3.98 -18.88
CA GLY A 56 -6.61 -5.31 -18.81
C GLY A 56 -6.48 -6.12 -20.11
N LYS A 57 -6.91 -7.39 -20.07
CA LYS A 57 -6.82 -8.32 -21.21
C LYS A 57 -7.59 -7.78 -22.42
N GLY A 58 -6.88 -7.49 -23.51
CA GLY A 58 -7.46 -6.95 -24.75
C GLY A 58 -8.12 -5.58 -24.61
N GLY A 59 -7.76 -4.79 -23.58
CA GLY A 59 -8.36 -3.48 -23.31
C GLY A 59 -9.77 -3.53 -22.73
N LYS A 60 -10.20 -4.67 -22.17
CA LYS A 60 -11.54 -4.80 -21.57
C LYS A 60 -11.73 -3.86 -20.38
N ASN A 61 -10.71 -3.74 -19.51
CA ASN A 61 -10.83 -2.98 -18.27
C ASN A 61 -10.88 -1.47 -18.53
N ILE A 62 -10.00 -0.95 -19.38
CA ILE A 62 -10.02 0.48 -19.75
C ILE A 62 -11.33 0.88 -20.43
N ARG A 63 -11.93 0.01 -21.26
CA ARG A 63 -13.26 0.27 -21.87
C ARG A 63 -14.35 0.30 -20.81
N LYS A 64 -14.37 -0.65 -19.87
CA LYS A 64 -15.31 -0.68 -18.75
C LYS A 64 -15.23 0.63 -17.96
N ILE A 65 -14.02 1.03 -17.55
CA ILE A 65 -13.77 2.27 -16.82
C ILE A 65 -14.23 3.48 -17.63
N THR A 66 -13.94 3.54 -18.93
CA THR A 66 -14.36 4.65 -19.80
C THR A 66 -15.89 4.76 -19.85
N SER A 67 -16.60 3.65 -20.00
CA SER A 67 -18.08 3.63 -19.99
C SER A 67 -18.64 4.05 -18.63
N GLU A 68 -18.06 3.57 -17.52
CA GLU A 68 -18.50 4.00 -16.19
C GLU A 68 -18.26 5.50 -15.94
N LEU A 69 -17.18 6.07 -16.50
CA LEU A 69 -16.91 7.50 -16.41
C LEU A 69 -17.92 8.35 -17.18
N GLU A 70 -18.36 7.87 -18.36
CA GLU A 70 -19.42 8.50 -19.14
C GLU A 70 -20.77 8.42 -18.42
N GLU A 71 -21.12 7.25 -17.87
CA GLU A 71 -22.43 6.99 -17.26
C GLU A 71 -22.59 7.58 -15.85
N ARG A 72 -21.55 7.52 -15.01
CA ARG A 72 -21.64 7.93 -13.59
C ARG A 72 -21.30 9.39 -13.36
N PHE A 73 -20.37 9.94 -14.14
CA PHE A 73 -19.83 11.29 -13.93
C PHE A 73 -20.17 12.26 -15.06
N ASP A 74 -20.98 11.81 -16.04
CA ASP A 74 -21.45 12.59 -17.19
C ASP A 74 -20.29 13.32 -17.91
N LEU A 75 -19.16 12.62 -18.12
CA LEU A 75 -18.01 13.19 -18.81
C LEU A 75 -18.22 13.16 -20.33
N ASP A 76 -17.94 14.30 -20.97
CA ASP A 76 -17.91 14.40 -22.43
C ASP A 76 -16.66 13.69 -22.99
N ASP A 77 -16.88 12.59 -23.73
CA ASP A 77 -15.86 11.81 -24.48
C ASP A 77 -14.53 11.62 -23.70
N PRO A 78 -14.51 10.91 -22.56
CA PRO A 78 -13.32 10.73 -21.75
C PRO A 78 -12.23 9.95 -22.49
N GLN A 79 -11.03 10.54 -22.58
CA GLN A 79 -9.84 9.93 -23.16
C GLN A 79 -8.85 9.62 -22.04
N ILE A 80 -8.65 8.33 -21.76
CA ILE A 80 -7.74 7.85 -20.71
C ILE A 80 -6.39 7.51 -21.31
N ASP A 81 -5.34 8.20 -20.86
CA ASP A 81 -3.94 7.89 -21.13
C ASP A 81 -3.29 7.33 -19.86
N VAL A 82 -2.57 6.21 -19.98
CA VAL A 82 -1.95 5.52 -18.84
C VAL A 82 -0.45 5.65 -18.95
N GLN A 83 0.14 6.31 -17.96
CA GLN A 83 1.58 6.53 -17.84
C GLN A 83 2.14 5.68 -16.69
N GLU A 84 3.32 5.12 -16.92
CA GLU A 84 4.05 4.39 -15.89
C GLU A 84 4.72 5.38 -14.94
N VAL A 85 4.75 5.06 -13.65
CA VAL A 85 5.52 5.83 -12.66
C VAL A 85 6.98 5.37 -12.71
N ASP A 86 7.90 6.30 -12.93
CA ASP A 86 9.34 6.01 -13.05
C ASP A 86 9.87 5.23 -11.83
N GLU A 87 9.67 5.78 -10.62
CA GLU A 87 10.03 5.13 -9.36
C GLU A 87 8.80 4.98 -8.44
N PRO A 88 8.12 3.82 -8.45
CA PRO A 88 6.90 3.61 -7.65
C PRO A 88 7.18 3.59 -6.14
N ASP A 89 8.42 3.32 -5.72
CA ASP A 89 8.84 3.33 -4.31
C ASP A 89 8.96 4.74 -3.70
N LEU A 90 8.97 5.78 -4.54
CA LEU A 90 8.98 7.19 -4.10
C LEU A 90 7.58 7.79 -4.00
N ASN A 91 6.55 7.13 -4.54
CA ASN A 91 5.16 7.57 -4.46
C ASN A 91 4.50 6.99 -3.21
N ALA A 92 4.08 7.87 -2.29
CA ALA A 92 3.59 7.44 -0.98
C ALA A 92 2.28 6.66 -1.05
N GLN A 93 1.39 6.97 -2.01
CA GLN A 93 0.10 6.29 -2.16
C GLN A 93 0.30 4.83 -2.62
N ILE A 94 1.08 4.61 -3.67
CA ILE A 94 1.38 3.26 -4.18
C ILE A 94 2.01 2.39 -3.09
N VAL A 95 2.93 2.97 -2.31
CA VAL A 95 3.60 2.28 -1.20
C VAL A 95 2.61 1.93 -0.08
N ALA A 96 1.68 2.82 0.26
CA ALA A 96 0.66 2.59 1.28
C ALA A 96 -0.26 1.43 0.88
N ASP A 97 -0.76 1.43 -0.35
CA ASP A 97 -1.62 0.38 -0.89
C ASP A 97 -0.87 -0.96 -0.97
N ARG A 98 0.39 -0.93 -1.41
CA ARG A 98 1.23 -2.14 -1.47
C ARG A 98 1.47 -2.75 -0.10
N LEU A 99 1.71 -1.92 0.92
CA LEU A 99 1.88 -2.37 2.30
C LEU A 99 0.55 -2.90 2.86
N GLY A 100 -0.58 -2.25 2.56
CA GLY A 100 -1.91 -2.74 2.91
C GLY A 100 -2.16 -4.15 2.35
N ASN A 101 -1.97 -4.32 1.03
CA ASN A 101 -2.07 -5.61 0.35
C ASN A 101 -1.08 -6.67 0.91
N ALA A 102 0.10 -6.28 1.40
CA ALA A 102 1.04 -7.22 2.03
C ALA A 102 0.52 -7.70 3.40
N LEU A 103 -0.06 -6.80 4.18
CA LEU A 103 -0.68 -7.11 5.47
C LEU A 103 -1.89 -8.03 5.27
N GLU A 104 -2.75 -7.77 4.28
CA GLU A 104 -3.91 -8.62 3.95
C GLU A 104 -3.50 -10.04 3.54
N ARG A 105 -2.38 -10.19 2.84
CA ARG A 105 -1.77 -11.49 2.52
C ARG A 105 -1.14 -12.20 3.72
N GLY A 106 -1.24 -11.65 4.93
CA GLY A 106 -0.78 -12.26 6.17
C GLY A 106 0.71 -12.07 6.46
N TRP A 107 1.38 -11.10 5.84
CA TRP A 107 2.77 -10.79 6.20
C TRP A 107 2.83 -10.19 7.61
N TYR A 108 3.81 -10.63 8.40
CA TYR A 108 4.02 -10.08 9.73
C TYR A 108 4.36 -8.58 9.68
N PHE A 109 3.61 -7.76 10.39
CA PHE A 109 3.63 -6.29 10.26
C PHE A 109 5.03 -5.66 10.43
N ARG A 110 5.87 -6.16 11.35
CA ARG A 110 7.24 -5.64 11.51
C ARG A 110 8.11 -5.94 10.31
N LYS A 111 8.00 -7.16 9.77
CA LYS A 111 8.74 -7.56 8.58
C LYS A 111 8.29 -6.75 7.37
N ALA A 112 6.97 -6.59 7.19
CA ALA A 112 6.40 -5.78 6.12
C ALA A 112 6.83 -4.31 6.22
N GLY A 113 6.75 -3.71 7.42
CA GLY A 113 7.16 -2.32 7.67
C GLY A 113 8.64 -2.07 7.40
N HIS A 114 9.54 -2.89 7.98
CA HIS A 114 10.98 -2.75 7.76
C HIS A 114 11.37 -2.97 6.29
N THR A 115 10.85 -4.02 5.65
CA THR A 115 11.14 -4.29 4.22
C THR A 115 10.68 -3.13 3.34
N THR A 116 9.54 -2.52 3.66
CA THR A 116 9.00 -1.41 2.87
C THR A 116 9.83 -0.14 3.06
N ILE A 117 10.22 0.21 4.29
CA ILE A 117 11.10 1.36 4.54
C ILE A 117 12.48 1.18 3.93
N ASP A 118 13.05 -0.02 4.02
CA ASP A 118 14.34 -0.31 3.39
C ASP A 118 14.27 -0.05 1.89
N ARG A 119 13.20 -0.50 1.20
CA ARG A 119 12.99 -0.21 -0.23
C ARG A 119 12.86 1.28 -0.55
N ILE A 120 12.12 2.05 0.26
CA ILE A 120 11.96 3.50 0.04
C ILE A 120 13.31 4.22 0.18
N MET A 121 14.10 3.84 1.19
CA MET A 121 15.45 4.40 1.38
C MET A 121 16.41 3.97 0.26
N ASP A 122 16.32 2.73 -0.21
CA ASP A 122 17.12 2.21 -1.33
C ASP A 122 16.78 2.91 -2.65
N ALA A 123 15.52 3.32 -2.84
CA ALA A 123 15.08 4.16 -3.97
C ALA A 123 15.61 5.61 -3.90
N GLY A 124 16.30 5.97 -2.82
CA GLY A 124 16.98 7.26 -2.66
C GLY A 124 16.18 8.33 -1.93
N ALA A 125 15.09 7.99 -1.23
CA ALA A 125 14.37 8.97 -0.42
C ALA A 125 15.28 9.61 0.65
N ARG A 126 15.12 10.92 0.92
CA ARG A 126 15.82 11.59 2.03
C ARG A 126 15.37 11.07 3.40
N GLY A 127 14.10 10.65 3.48
CA GLY A 127 13.55 9.98 4.64
C GLY A 127 12.13 9.47 4.41
N ALA A 128 11.72 8.52 5.24
CA ALA A 128 10.43 7.87 5.17
C ALA A 128 9.91 7.47 6.55
N GLU A 129 8.61 7.69 6.79
CA GLU A 129 7.89 7.28 8.00
C GLU A 129 6.67 6.47 7.59
N ILE A 130 6.51 5.30 8.19
CA ILE A 130 5.32 4.46 8.07
C ILE A 130 4.70 4.33 9.45
N THR A 131 3.42 4.64 9.55
CA THR A 131 2.62 4.46 10.76
C THR A 131 1.51 3.44 10.50
N LEU A 132 1.48 2.37 11.28
CA LEU A 132 0.40 1.38 11.28
C LEU A 132 -0.50 1.61 12.49
N ASN A 133 -1.78 1.81 12.24
CA ASN A 133 -2.80 2.07 13.26
C ASN A 133 -3.87 0.98 13.24
N GLY A 134 -4.03 0.22 14.32
CA GLY A 134 -5.13 -0.75 14.39
C GLY A 134 -4.84 -1.95 15.29
N LYS A 135 -5.60 -3.03 15.09
CA LYS A 135 -5.46 -4.29 15.82
C LYS A 135 -4.39 -5.17 15.18
N VAL A 136 -3.12 -4.85 15.44
CA VAL A 136 -1.98 -5.45 14.75
C VAL A 136 -1.57 -6.83 15.30
N THR A 137 -1.70 -7.07 16.62
CA THR A 137 -1.25 -8.33 17.27
C THR A 137 -2.29 -8.94 18.20
N GLY A 138 -3.31 -8.18 18.61
CA GLY A 138 -4.34 -8.66 19.53
C GLY A 138 -5.59 -7.78 19.50
N ALA A 139 -6.51 -8.00 20.44
CA ALA A 139 -7.79 -7.31 20.47
C ALA A 139 -7.69 -5.79 20.71
N ARG A 140 -6.61 -5.33 21.38
CA ARG A 140 -6.37 -3.90 21.64
C ARG A 140 -5.60 -3.26 20.48
N SER A 141 -6.07 -2.09 20.05
CA SER A 141 -5.39 -1.30 19.04
C SER A 141 -4.02 -0.80 19.53
N ARG A 142 -3.07 -0.73 18.60
CA ARG A 142 -1.73 -0.18 18.79
C ARG A 142 -1.36 0.71 17.61
N ASN A 143 -0.47 1.66 17.86
CA ASN A 143 0.18 2.48 16.84
C ASN A 143 1.64 2.05 16.80
N GLU A 144 2.08 1.49 15.68
CA GLU A 144 3.47 1.13 15.43
C GLU A 144 4.04 2.09 14.39
N LYS A 145 5.17 2.73 14.71
CA LYS A 145 5.86 3.63 13.80
C LYS A 145 7.20 3.05 13.40
N PHE A 146 7.48 3.12 12.11
CA PHE A 146 8.78 2.82 11.55
C PHE A 146 9.28 4.07 10.85
N ASN A 147 10.47 4.54 11.18
CA ASN A 147 11.05 5.76 10.60
C ASN A 147 12.50 5.52 10.17
N ARG A 148 12.90 6.14 9.07
CA ARG A 148 14.30 6.25 8.66
C ARG A 148 14.57 7.56 7.93
N GLY A 149 15.83 8.00 7.99
CA GLY A 149 16.26 9.24 7.35
C GLY A 149 15.67 10.48 8.02
N TYR A 150 15.41 11.50 7.21
CA TYR A 150 14.97 12.80 7.66
C TYR A 150 13.53 13.12 7.25
N ILE A 151 12.71 13.61 8.19
CA ILE A 151 11.29 13.94 7.95
C ILE A 151 10.93 15.26 8.62
N LYS A 152 10.21 16.11 7.90
CA LYS A 152 9.60 17.33 8.43
C LYS A 152 8.16 17.03 8.85
N HIS A 153 7.76 17.57 10.01
CA HIS A 153 6.41 17.41 10.55
C HIS A 153 5.62 18.73 10.62
N ASN A 154 6.29 19.88 10.49
CA ASN A 154 5.71 21.19 10.77
C ASN A 154 5.94 22.16 9.61
N GLY A 155 5.05 23.15 9.48
CA GLY A 155 5.17 24.27 8.54
C GLY A 155 4.75 23.92 7.11
N GLU A 156 4.93 24.90 6.21
CA GLU A 156 4.71 24.75 4.77
C GLU A 156 5.50 23.60 4.13
N PRO A 157 6.79 23.38 4.49
CA PRO A 157 7.56 22.27 3.93
C PRO A 157 6.92 20.90 4.16
N SER A 158 6.16 20.73 5.24
CA SER A 158 5.48 19.47 5.52
C SER A 158 4.26 19.22 4.62
N GLN A 159 3.71 20.26 4.00
CA GLN A 159 2.53 20.16 3.14
C GLN A 159 2.93 20.07 1.67
N GLU A 160 3.96 20.83 1.27
CA GLU A 160 4.38 20.91 -0.14
C GLU A 160 5.42 19.85 -0.53
N ILE A 161 6.35 19.51 0.39
CA ILE A 161 7.52 18.68 0.06
C ILE A 161 7.31 17.22 0.46
N VAL A 162 6.64 16.98 1.59
CA VAL A 162 6.41 15.62 2.09
C VAL A 162 5.25 15.01 1.34
N ASP A 163 5.52 13.97 0.55
CA ASP A 163 4.47 13.17 -0.06
C ASP A 163 3.84 12.27 1.01
N ARG A 164 2.50 12.22 1.02
CA ARG A 164 1.72 11.50 2.02
C ARG A 164 0.69 10.61 1.32
N GLY A 165 0.73 9.32 1.63
CA GLY A 165 -0.25 8.33 1.22
C GLY A 165 -0.91 7.68 2.42
N ASP A 166 -2.21 7.44 2.32
CA ASP A 166 -2.99 6.72 3.31
C ASP A 166 -3.62 5.50 2.63
N GLY A 167 -3.52 4.34 3.27
CA GLY A 167 -4.00 3.07 2.77
C GLY A 167 -4.69 2.28 3.86
N VAL A 168 -5.51 1.31 3.45
CA VAL A 168 -6.34 0.51 4.35
C VAL A 168 -6.04 -0.96 4.13
N ALA A 169 -5.89 -1.71 5.22
CA ALA A 169 -5.77 -3.16 5.19
C ALA A 169 -6.93 -3.80 5.96
N VAL A 170 -7.74 -4.60 5.29
CA VAL A 170 -8.88 -5.30 5.89
C VAL A 170 -8.43 -6.69 6.34
N MET A 171 -8.40 -6.90 7.66
CA MET A 171 -8.07 -8.20 8.27
C MET A 171 -9.28 -8.78 9.00
N LYS A 172 -9.22 -10.08 9.31
CA LYS A 172 -10.27 -10.81 10.05
C LYS A 172 -10.63 -10.16 11.41
N LEU A 173 -9.66 -9.56 12.11
CA LEU A 173 -9.89 -8.93 13.41
C LEU A 173 -10.42 -7.48 13.30
N GLY A 174 -10.45 -6.93 12.09
CA GLY A 174 -10.82 -5.56 11.76
C GLY A 174 -9.80 -4.88 10.84
N THR A 175 -9.93 -3.56 10.72
CA THR A 175 -9.15 -2.75 9.79
C THR A 175 -7.86 -2.21 10.42
N ILE A 176 -6.78 -2.18 9.66
CA ILE A 176 -5.53 -1.49 9.99
C ILE A 176 -5.33 -0.35 9.00
N GLY A 177 -5.14 0.86 9.52
CA GLY A 177 -4.76 2.03 8.73
C GLY A 177 -3.24 2.07 8.53
N VAL A 178 -2.82 2.35 7.31
CA VAL A 178 -1.42 2.50 6.89
C VAL A 178 -1.22 3.93 6.44
N THR A 179 -0.39 4.70 7.14
CA THR A 179 -0.01 6.05 6.71
C THR A 179 1.47 6.04 6.35
N VAL A 180 1.80 6.48 5.14
CA VAL A 180 3.17 6.57 4.62
C VAL A 180 3.49 8.03 4.33
N LYS A 181 4.67 8.48 4.77
CA LYS A 181 5.22 9.80 4.44
C LYS A 181 6.61 9.62 3.86
N ILE A 182 6.88 10.27 2.73
CA ILE A 182 8.15 10.17 2.01
C ILE A 182 8.65 11.58 1.69
N ILE A 183 9.95 11.83 1.90
CA ILE A 183 10.62 13.01 1.36
C ILE A 183 11.44 12.59 0.14
N PRO A 184 11.16 13.14 -1.05
CA PRO A 184 11.88 12.77 -2.26
C PRO A 184 13.36 13.20 -2.22
N PRO A 185 14.25 12.53 -2.98
CA PRO A 185 15.70 12.79 -2.99
C PRO A 185 16.07 14.26 -3.26
N ASN A 186 15.35 14.90 -4.17
CA ASN A 186 15.67 16.24 -4.68
C ASN A 186 14.88 17.36 -3.99
N ALA A 187 14.29 17.09 -2.83
CA ALA A 187 13.56 18.09 -2.06
C ALA A 187 14.49 19.21 -1.54
N ASP A 188 14.29 20.44 -2.01
CA ASP A 188 14.98 21.61 -1.46
C ASP A 188 14.26 22.09 -0.19
N LEU A 189 14.91 21.91 0.96
CA LEU A 189 14.39 22.36 2.23
C LEU A 189 14.83 23.80 2.51
N PRO A 190 14.00 24.63 3.18
CA PRO A 190 14.36 26.02 3.47
C PRO A 190 15.56 26.17 4.41
N ASP A 191 15.91 25.12 5.15
CA ASP A 191 17.10 25.04 6.01
C ASP A 191 18.35 24.49 5.30
N ASP A 192 18.22 24.01 4.05
CA ASP A 192 19.34 23.46 3.26
C ASP A 192 19.96 24.57 2.40
N PHE A 193 20.94 25.29 2.95
CA PHE A 193 21.70 26.32 2.23
C PHE A 193 23.06 25.79 1.76
N ARG A 194 23.38 26.02 0.48
CA ARG A 194 24.67 25.66 -0.12
C ARG A 194 25.57 26.90 -0.12
N ILE A 195 26.66 26.84 0.63
CA ILE A 195 27.69 27.89 0.61
C ILE A 195 28.59 27.62 -0.59
N HIS A 196 28.61 28.55 -1.55
CA HIS A 196 29.53 28.51 -2.68
C HIS A 196 30.85 29.15 -2.25
N GLU A 197 31.92 28.36 -2.17
CA GLU A 197 33.24 28.81 -1.73
C GLU A 197 33.99 29.65 -2.79
N ASP A 198 33.57 29.54 -4.07
CA ASP A 198 34.21 30.21 -5.21
C ASP A 198 33.70 31.62 -5.49
N VAL A 199 32.95 32.23 -4.56
CA VAL A 199 32.40 33.58 -4.75
C VAL A 199 33.39 34.59 -4.18
N ASP A 200 33.94 35.45 -5.05
CA ASP A 200 34.79 36.57 -4.67
C ASP A 200 34.03 37.55 -3.75
N THR A 201 34.19 37.34 -2.44
CA THR A 201 33.57 38.16 -1.37
C THR A 201 34.28 39.49 -1.16
N GLU A 202 35.40 39.73 -1.85
CA GLU A 202 36.18 40.98 -1.79
C GLU A 202 35.36 42.22 -2.18
N SER A 203 34.24 42.06 -2.91
CA SER A 203 33.35 43.17 -3.29
C SER A 203 32.19 43.44 -2.31
N LEU A 204 31.96 42.55 -1.33
CA LEU A 204 30.87 42.67 -0.34
C LEU A 204 31.35 43.09 1.05
N VAL A 205 32.67 43.13 1.28
CA VAL A 205 33.21 43.82 2.44
C VAL A 205 32.99 45.31 2.19
N PRO A 206 32.13 46.00 2.95
CA PRO A 206 32.08 47.46 2.88
C PRO A 206 33.48 47.95 3.18
N ASP A 207 34.05 48.77 2.30
CA ASP A 207 35.28 49.52 2.60
C ASP A 207 35.14 50.09 4.01
N GLU A 208 36.14 49.81 4.86
CA GLU A 208 36.20 50.22 6.26
C GLU A 208 35.53 51.58 6.43
N ILE A 209 34.46 51.64 7.24
CA ILE A 209 33.78 52.89 7.58
C ILE A 209 34.87 53.86 8.04
N GLU A 210 35.14 54.88 7.23
CA GLU A 210 36.08 55.94 7.56
C GLU A 210 35.68 56.49 8.94
N GLY A 211 36.59 56.38 9.91
CA GLY A 211 36.32 56.62 11.33
C GLY A 211 35.79 58.01 11.70
N ASP A 212 35.63 58.92 10.73
CA ASP A 212 35.13 60.28 10.93
C ASP A 212 33.60 60.35 11.14
N GLU A 213 32.80 59.41 10.60
CA GLU A 213 31.33 59.44 10.80
C GLU A 213 30.88 58.82 12.12
N VAL A 214 31.69 57.92 12.70
CA VAL A 214 31.37 57.30 14.01
C VAL A 214 31.70 58.26 15.16
N GLU A 215 32.74 59.09 15.01
CA GLU A 215 33.13 60.11 15.98
C GLU A 215 32.14 61.29 16.00
N ALA A 216 31.52 61.61 14.87
CA ALA A 216 30.43 62.60 14.79
C ALA A 216 29.15 62.19 15.54
N LEU A 217 28.81 60.89 15.54
CA LEU A 217 27.65 60.36 16.28
C LEU A 217 27.90 60.24 17.79
N LEU A 218 29.17 60.12 18.20
CA LEU A 218 29.57 60.06 19.61
C LEU A 218 29.87 61.45 20.21
N GLY A 219 30.17 62.45 19.37
CA GLY A 219 30.48 63.83 19.78
C GLY A 219 29.29 64.71 20.14
N GLU A 220 28.05 64.25 19.95
CA GLU A 220 26.83 65.02 20.29
C GLU A 220 26.33 64.78 21.72
N ALA A 221 27.10 64.04 22.53
CA ALA A 221 26.85 63.85 23.96
C ALA A 221 27.83 64.68 24.81
N GLU A 222 27.69 66.01 24.81
CA GLU A 222 28.31 66.87 25.83
C GLU A 222 27.49 66.82 27.15
N GLU A 223 28.16 66.30 28.17
CA GLU A 223 28.01 66.30 29.63
C GLU A 223 26.81 66.99 30.33
N PRO A 224 26.32 66.40 31.44
CA PRO A 224 26.04 67.15 32.66
C PRO A 224 27.26 67.13 33.60
N ALA A 225 27.74 68.33 33.93
CA ALA A 225 28.70 68.57 35.01
C ALA A 225 28.01 68.55 36.40
N ASP A 226 28.85 68.30 37.42
CA ASP A 226 28.66 68.43 38.88
C ASP A 226 28.23 67.14 39.60
N GLY A 227 29.01 66.47 40.46
CA GLY A 227 30.31 66.77 41.07
C GLY A 227 30.66 65.70 42.13
N SER A 228 31.89 65.80 42.63
CA SER A 228 32.54 65.12 43.78
C SER A 228 33.08 63.68 43.64
N GLU A 229 34.40 63.69 43.58
CA GLU A 229 35.49 62.73 43.83
C GLU A 229 35.37 61.71 45.00
N GLU A 230 36.07 60.58 44.79
CA GLU A 230 36.72 59.61 45.72
C GLU A 230 35.81 58.71 46.62
N SER A 231 36.07 57.42 46.85
CA SER A 231 37.05 56.42 46.41
C SER A 231 36.65 55.03 46.96
N ASP A 232 37.25 53.99 46.41
CA ASP A 232 37.56 52.68 47.02
C ASP A 232 36.53 51.53 47.11
N ALA A 233 37.06 50.36 46.74
CA ALA A 233 36.83 49.00 47.23
C ALA A 233 35.99 48.05 46.37
N ASP A 234 36.73 47.17 45.70
CA ASP A 234 36.40 45.85 45.17
C ASP A 234 35.56 44.97 46.12
N GLU A 235 34.63 44.20 45.56
CA GLU A 235 34.14 42.89 46.04
C GLU A 235 33.62 42.13 44.79
N GLU A 236 34.44 41.28 44.16
CA GLU A 236 34.60 39.83 44.39
C GLU A 236 33.50 38.97 43.72
N PHE A 237 33.88 38.16 42.71
CA PHE A 237 33.83 36.70 42.82
C PHE A 237 34.55 36.00 41.64
N GLU A 238 35.57 35.22 41.99
CA GLU A 238 36.48 34.48 41.12
C GLU A 238 35.92 33.12 40.64
N LEU A 239 36.51 32.64 39.55
CA LEU A 239 36.50 31.24 39.09
C LEU A 239 37.35 30.35 40.01
N THR A 240 36.97 29.08 40.15
CA THR A 240 37.93 27.97 40.35
C THR A 240 37.52 26.73 39.57
N GLU A 241 38.48 26.20 38.82
CA GLU A 241 38.51 24.87 38.21
C GLU A 241 38.88 23.78 39.24
N ASP A 242 38.42 22.54 38.95
CA ASP A 242 38.95 21.21 39.30
C ASP A 242 39.20 20.78 40.77
N GLU A 243 38.54 19.69 41.20
CA GLU A 243 39.18 18.35 41.27
C GLU A 243 38.16 17.22 41.59
N ALA A 244 38.21 16.18 40.76
CA ALA A 244 38.10 14.74 41.02
C ALA A 244 37.30 14.17 42.23
N GLY A 245 36.39 13.24 41.92
CA GLY A 245 36.39 11.90 42.56
C GLY A 245 35.12 11.44 43.27
N ALA A 246 34.49 10.42 42.66
CA ALA A 246 33.65 9.38 43.28
C ALA A 246 32.29 9.78 43.88
N GLU A 247 31.20 9.34 43.24
CA GLU A 247 30.36 8.27 43.81
C GLU A 247 29.49 7.65 42.71
N ALA A 248 29.62 6.33 42.58
CA ALA A 248 28.74 5.49 41.79
C ALA A 248 27.41 5.37 42.53
N ALA A 249 26.29 5.63 41.84
CA ALA A 249 24.97 5.22 42.28
C ALA A 249 24.43 4.23 41.26
N GLU A 250 24.31 3.01 41.75
CA GLU A 250 23.77 1.82 41.11
C GLU A 250 22.34 2.08 40.59
N ILE A 251 22.07 1.71 39.35
CA ILE A 251 20.70 1.50 38.86
C ILE A 251 20.61 0.02 38.53
N GLU A 252 19.78 -0.66 39.31
CA GLU A 252 19.54 -2.10 39.31
C GLU A 252 19.06 -2.58 37.93
N GLU A 253 19.65 -3.71 37.51
CA GLU A 253 19.14 -4.58 36.48
C GLU A 253 17.86 -5.25 37.00
N GLU A 254 16.69 -4.94 36.44
CA GLU A 254 15.52 -5.80 36.61
C GLU A 254 15.61 -6.97 35.62
N GLU A 255 16.14 -8.06 36.15
CA GLU A 255 16.03 -9.43 35.66
C GLU A 255 14.54 -9.86 35.67
N ILE A 256 13.90 -9.98 34.50
CA ILE A 256 12.59 -10.63 34.40
C ILE A 256 12.82 -12.13 34.24
N VAL A 257 12.58 -12.81 35.34
CA VAL A 257 12.52 -14.26 35.53
C VAL A 257 11.47 -14.89 34.62
N GLU A 258 11.85 -15.99 33.97
CA GLU A 258 10.95 -16.96 33.35
C GLU A 258 9.97 -17.51 34.39
N GLU A 259 8.68 -17.22 34.24
CA GLU A 259 7.62 -18.03 34.86
C GLU A 259 6.96 -18.90 33.80
N GLY A 260 7.03 -20.21 34.03
CA GLY A 260 6.47 -21.25 33.18
C GLY A 260 4.95 -21.18 33.12
N VAL A 261 4.41 -21.36 31.91
CA VAL A 261 2.98 -21.62 31.70
C VAL A 261 2.77 -23.12 31.87
N GLU A 262 2.25 -23.51 33.03
CA GLU A 262 1.54 -24.78 33.18
C GLU A 262 0.17 -24.67 32.51
N ALA A 263 -0.18 -25.73 31.79
CA ALA A 263 -1.50 -25.96 31.23
C ALA A 263 -2.50 -26.31 32.34
N GLU A 264 -3.73 -25.81 32.24
CA GLU A 264 -4.93 -26.43 32.81
C GLU A 264 -6.13 -26.07 31.92
N GLU A 265 -6.94 -27.08 31.69
CA GLU A 265 -8.14 -27.09 30.85
C GLU A 265 -9.35 -26.45 31.55
N GLY A 266 -10.28 -25.93 30.75
CA GLY A 266 -11.72 -26.06 31.00
C GLY A 266 -12.42 -24.95 31.79
N ALA A 267 -13.35 -24.26 31.12
CA ALA A 267 -14.79 -24.33 31.44
C ALA A 267 -15.59 -23.29 30.63
N ALA A 268 -16.77 -23.72 30.22
CA ALA A 268 -17.72 -23.04 29.36
C ALA A 268 -18.55 -21.95 30.07
N GLU A 269 -19.37 -21.28 29.24
CA GLU A 269 -20.51 -20.39 29.52
C GLU A 269 -20.14 -18.91 29.78
N THR A 270 -20.62 -17.93 29.01
CA THR A 270 -22.02 -17.63 28.68
C THR A 270 -22.08 -16.63 27.52
N ALA A 271 -23.02 -16.84 26.58
CA ALA A 271 -23.40 -15.88 25.55
C ALA A 271 -24.34 -14.79 26.10
N PRO A 272 -24.49 -13.65 25.40
CA PRO A 272 -25.83 -13.13 25.19
C PRO A 272 -26.13 -12.76 23.73
N ASP A 273 -27.34 -13.16 23.34
CA ASP A 273 -28.27 -12.72 22.30
C ASP A 273 -27.90 -11.56 21.35
N ASP A 274 -27.82 -11.86 20.04
CA ASP A 274 -28.04 -10.92 18.94
C ASP A 274 -28.87 -11.61 17.83
N ALA A 275 -30.18 -11.71 18.03
CA ALA A 275 -31.12 -12.44 17.17
C ALA A 275 -31.80 -11.56 16.10
N ALA A 276 -31.15 -10.48 15.63
CA ALA A 276 -31.77 -9.54 14.69
C ALA A 276 -30.90 -9.14 13.49
N ILE A 277 -29.70 -9.69 13.35
CA ILE A 277 -28.75 -9.37 12.26
C ILE A 277 -28.48 -10.60 11.37
N ASP A 278 -28.92 -11.79 11.78
CA ASP A 278 -28.57 -13.07 11.15
C ASP A 278 -29.43 -13.42 9.91
N GLU A 279 -30.62 -12.81 9.75
CA GLU A 279 -31.58 -13.21 8.72
C GLU A 279 -31.30 -12.55 7.34
N GLU A 280 -30.67 -11.36 7.31
CA GLU A 280 -30.27 -10.73 6.03
C GLU A 280 -28.88 -11.17 5.56
N LEU A 281 -28.01 -11.64 6.47
CA LEU A 281 -26.68 -12.15 6.12
C LEU A 281 -26.72 -13.62 5.67
N SER A 282 -27.71 -14.41 6.09
CA SER A 282 -27.87 -15.79 5.65
C SER A 282 -28.35 -15.90 4.20
N GLU A 283 -29.21 -15.01 3.73
CA GLU A 283 -29.71 -15.05 2.35
C GLU A 283 -28.64 -14.67 1.32
N GLU A 284 -27.78 -13.70 1.63
CA GLU A 284 -26.66 -13.30 0.76
C GLU A 284 -25.55 -14.37 0.74
N THR A 285 -25.27 -15.00 1.88
CA THR A 285 -24.27 -16.08 1.95
C THR A 285 -24.77 -17.42 1.39
N GLU A 286 -26.07 -17.70 1.42
CA GLU A 286 -26.66 -18.84 0.72
C GLU A 286 -26.64 -18.62 -0.80
N ALA A 287 -26.94 -17.41 -1.28
CA ALA A 287 -26.88 -17.08 -2.70
C ALA A 287 -25.45 -17.15 -3.27
N ASP A 288 -24.45 -16.63 -2.54
CA ASP A 288 -23.04 -16.74 -2.92
C ASP A 288 -22.55 -18.20 -2.89
N ALA A 289 -23.04 -19.01 -1.94
CA ALA A 289 -22.70 -20.43 -1.87
C ALA A 289 -23.34 -21.23 -3.01
N GLU A 290 -24.58 -20.89 -3.42
CA GLU A 290 -25.22 -21.47 -4.59
C GLU A 290 -24.51 -21.06 -5.90
N GLU A 291 -24.07 -19.80 -6.04
CA GLU A 291 -23.31 -19.35 -7.22
C GLU A 291 -21.94 -20.04 -7.33
N ILE A 292 -21.23 -20.23 -6.21
CA ILE A 292 -19.95 -20.96 -6.20
C ILE A 292 -20.17 -22.45 -6.50
N LEU A 293 -21.24 -23.06 -6.01
CA LEU A 293 -21.57 -24.45 -6.32
C LEU A 293 -21.95 -24.63 -7.80
N ASP A 294 -22.72 -23.70 -8.37
CA ASP A 294 -23.03 -23.68 -9.80
C ASP A 294 -21.77 -23.43 -10.66
N GLU A 295 -20.84 -22.57 -10.20
CA GLU A 295 -19.56 -22.36 -10.87
C GLU A 295 -18.70 -23.63 -10.82
N MET A 296 -18.64 -24.31 -9.67
CA MET A 296 -17.93 -25.60 -9.52
C MET A 296 -18.57 -26.69 -10.38
N GLU A 297 -19.90 -26.84 -10.38
CA GLU A 297 -20.62 -27.82 -11.20
C GLU A 297 -20.46 -27.51 -12.71
N SER A 298 -20.39 -26.23 -13.09
CA SER A 298 -20.08 -25.83 -14.46
C SER A 298 -18.64 -26.16 -14.88
N THR A 299 -17.67 -26.03 -13.96
CA THR A 299 -16.27 -26.43 -14.23
C THR A 299 -16.09 -27.94 -14.30
N GLU A 300 -16.83 -28.71 -13.50
CA GLU A 300 -16.86 -30.18 -13.61
C GLU A 300 -17.52 -30.65 -14.91
N ALA A 301 -18.54 -29.93 -15.39
CA ALA A 301 -19.17 -30.19 -16.69
C ALA A 301 -18.23 -29.91 -17.88
N ASP A 302 -17.40 -28.87 -17.80
CA ASP A 302 -16.42 -28.51 -18.84
C ASP A 302 -15.23 -29.51 -18.86
N ALA A 303 -14.77 -29.97 -17.69
CA ALA A 303 -13.74 -31.00 -17.57
C ALA A 303 -14.18 -32.36 -18.16
N GLY A 304 -15.46 -32.73 -18.01
CA GLY A 304 -16.01 -33.95 -18.60
C GLY A 304 -16.14 -33.91 -20.14
N ALA A 305 -16.21 -32.73 -20.75
CA ALA A 305 -16.43 -32.58 -22.19
C ALA A 305 -15.27 -33.15 -23.02
N GLY A 306 -14.02 -32.96 -22.59
CA GLY A 306 -12.83 -33.48 -23.27
C GLY A 306 -12.75 -35.02 -23.31
N LEU A 307 -13.36 -35.71 -22.34
CA LEU A 307 -13.35 -37.18 -22.24
C LEU A 307 -14.39 -37.85 -23.14
N THR A 308 -15.42 -37.13 -23.57
CA THR A 308 -16.48 -37.65 -24.46
C THR A 308 -15.99 -37.93 -25.89
N VAL A 309 -14.78 -37.50 -26.24
CA VAL A 309 -14.12 -37.77 -27.52
C VAL A 309 -13.73 -39.26 -27.64
N ILE A 310 -13.57 -39.95 -26.50
CA ILE A 310 -13.20 -41.38 -26.45
C ILE A 310 -14.41 -42.25 -26.80
N ASP A 311 -14.26 -43.17 -27.76
CA ASP A 311 -15.34 -44.06 -28.18
C ASP A 311 -15.87 -44.92 -27.02
N GLY A 312 -17.16 -44.77 -26.73
CA GLY A 312 -17.85 -45.47 -25.64
C GLY A 312 -17.99 -44.68 -24.34
N VAL A 313 -17.30 -43.54 -24.18
CA VAL A 313 -17.48 -42.64 -23.02
C VAL A 313 -18.61 -41.66 -23.32
N GLY A 314 -19.79 -41.87 -22.71
CA GLY A 314 -20.87 -40.88 -22.72
C GLY A 314 -20.76 -39.91 -21.55
N GLU A 315 -21.53 -38.81 -21.57
CA GLU A 315 -21.53 -37.75 -20.53
C GLU A 315 -21.59 -38.31 -19.09
N ALA A 316 -22.48 -39.27 -18.83
CA ALA A 316 -22.62 -39.88 -17.50
C ALA A 316 -21.39 -40.67 -17.04
N LYS A 317 -20.61 -41.23 -17.99
CA LYS A 317 -19.37 -41.96 -17.68
C LYS A 317 -18.14 -41.05 -17.63
N ALA A 318 -18.15 -39.97 -18.43
CA ALA A 318 -17.16 -38.92 -18.32
C ALA A 318 -17.20 -38.29 -16.92
N GLY A 319 -18.39 -37.97 -16.40
CA GLY A 319 -18.54 -37.50 -15.02
C GLY A 319 -17.99 -38.48 -13.97
N ALA A 320 -18.32 -39.77 -14.08
CA ALA A 320 -17.80 -40.79 -13.15
C ALA A 320 -16.26 -40.98 -13.22
N LEU A 321 -15.64 -40.68 -14.36
CA LEU A 321 -14.18 -40.72 -14.53
C LEU A 321 -13.51 -39.48 -13.94
N VAL A 322 -14.13 -38.30 -14.08
CA VAL A 322 -13.68 -37.06 -13.43
C VAL A 322 -13.78 -37.17 -11.92
N GLU A 323 -14.88 -37.72 -11.39
CA GLU A 323 -15.06 -38.01 -9.95
C GLU A 323 -14.02 -39.01 -9.42
N ALA A 324 -13.56 -39.94 -10.27
CA ALA A 324 -12.49 -40.88 -9.95
C ALA A 324 -11.08 -40.27 -10.09
N GLY A 325 -10.95 -39.01 -10.52
CA GLY A 325 -9.70 -38.27 -10.61
C GLY A 325 -8.98 -38.36 -11.97
N PHE A 326 -9.67 -38.78 -13.04
CA PHE A 326 -9.13 -38.79 -14.40
C PHE A 326 -9.66 -37.57 -15.17
N GLU A 327 -8.86 -36.51 -15.22
CA GLU A 327 -9.29 -35.20 -15.76
C GLU A 327 -8.96 -35.05 -17.26
N SER A 328 -8.02 -35.85 -17.79
CA SER A 328 -7.58 -35.77 -19.19
C SER A 328 -7.51 -37.12 -19.91
N VAL A 329 -7.48 -37.08 -21.25
CA VAL A 329 -7.26 -38.27 -22.09
C VAL A 329 -5.89 -38.92 -21.80
N ALA A 330 -4.89 -38.10 -21.42
CA ALA A 330 -3.57 -38.59 -21.03
C ALA A 330 -3.62 -39.40 -19.73
N ASP A 331 -4.40 -38.97 -18.74
CA ASP A 331 -4.56 -39.70 -17.48
C ASP A 331 -5.19 -41.07 -17.70
N ILE A 332 -6.18 -41.17 -18.61
CA ILE A 332 -6.80 -42.43 -18.99
C ILE A 332 -5.82 -43.33 -19.77
N GLN A 333 -4.93 -42.77 -20.59
CA GLN A 333 -3.88 -43.51 -21.30
C GLN A 333 -2.79 -44.05 -20.36
N ASP A 334 -2.53 -43.39 -19.24
CA ASP A 334 -1.52 -43.81 -18.27
C ASP A 334 -2.06 -44.73 -17.15
N ALA A 335 -3.36 -44.68 -16.87
CA ALA A 335 -4.02 -45.51 -15.85
C ALA A 335 -4.00 -47.03 -16.16
N SER A 336 -4.10 -47.91 -15.17
CA SER A 336 -4.29 -49.34 -15.46
C SER A 336 -5.77 -49.67 -15.74
N GLU A 337 -6.04 -50.79 -16.43
CA GLU A 337 -7.41 -51.25 -16.69
C GLU A 337 -8.19 -51.51 -15.38
N ASP A 338 -7.47 -51.96 -14.33
CA ASP A 338 -8.03 -52.19 -13.00
C ASP A 338 -8.45 -50.87 -12.34
N ASP A 339 -7.64 -49.80 -12.46
CA ASP A 339 -7.96 -48.48 -11.88
C ASP A 339 -9.18 -47.83 -12.56
N LEU A 340 -9.33 -48.03 -13.87
CA LEU A 340 -10.50 -47.54 -14.62
C LEU A 340 -11.77 -48.35 -14.31
N ALA A 341 -11.64 -49.62 -13.95
CA ALA A 341 -12.77 -50.47 -13.60
C ALA A 341 -13.37 -50.13 -12.23
N GLU A 342 -12.59 -49.50 -11.34
CA GLU A 342 -13.01 -49.04 -10.02
C GLU A 342 -13.96 -47.81 -10.09
N ALA A 343 -13.95 -47.08 -11.21
CA ALA A 343 -14.87 -45.96 -11.43
C ALA A 343 -16.34 -46.42 -11.54
N GLU A 344 -17.25 -45.64 -10.96
CA GLU A 344 -18.66 -46.03 -10.84
C GLU A 344 -19.32 -46.21 -12.22
N GLY A 345 -19.80 -47.42 -12.53
CA GLY A 345 -20.51 -47.71 -13.77
C GLY A 345 -19.62 -47.99 -15.01
N VAL A 346 -18.29 -48.03 -14.86
CA VAL A 346 -17.36 -48.48 -15.90
C VAL A 346 -17.25 -50.00 -15.87
N GLY A 347 -16.68 -50.59 -14.81
CA GLY A 347 -16.44 -52.03 -14.68
C GLY A 347 -15.49 -52.63 -15.73
N ASP A 348 -15.04 -53.86 -15.49
CA ASP A 348 -13.93 -54.49 -16.24
C ASP A 348 -14.13 -54.51 -17.77
N ALA A 349 -15.33 -54.89 -18.22
CA ALA A 349 -15.64 -55.04 -19.65
C ALA A 349 -15.73 -53.72 -20.42
N PHE A 350 -15.83 -52.60 -19.70
CA PHE A 350 -15.93 -51.28 -20.30
C PHE A 350 -14.62 -50.51 -20.14
N ALA A 351 -13.87 -50.75 -19.07
CA ALA A 351 -12.50 -50.25 -18.89
C ALA A 351 -11.59 -50.65 -20.07
N GLU A 352 -11.65 -51.90 -20.52
CA GLU A 352 -10.90 -52.39 -21.69
C GLU A 352 -11.26 -51.60 -22.97
N ARG A 353 -12.55 -51.31 -23.18
CA ARG A 353 -13.03 -50.52 -24.34
C ARG A 353 -12.58 -49.07 -24.27
N ILE A 354 -12.68 -48.45 -23.09
CA ILE A 354 -12.23 -47.06 -22.87
C ILE A 354 -10.72 -46.96 -23.09
N LYS A 355 -9.95 -47.95 -22.64
CA LYS A 355 -8.51 -48.01 -22.83
C LYS A 355 -8.12 -48.14 -24.31
N GLU A 356 -8.83 -48.99 -25.04
CA GLU A 356 -8.66 -49.14 -26.50
C GLU A 356 -8.99 -47.83 -27.23
N GLY A 357 -10.15 -47.23 -26.96
CA GLY A 357 -10.56 -45.97 -27.57
C GLY A 357 -9.65 -44.79 -27.20
N ALA A 358 -9.16 -44.73 -25.96
CA ALA A 358 -8.24 -43.69 -25.52
C ALA A 358 -6.90 -43.77 -26.27
N SER A 359 -6.44 -44.97 -26.65
CA SER A 359 -5.20 -45.15 -27.42
C SER A 359 -5.30 -44.68 -28.88
N GLU A 360 -6.51 -44.47 -29.39
CA GLU A 360 -6.76 -43.98 -30.75
C GLU A 360 -6.82 -42.45 -30.84
N VAL A 361 -6.96 -41.76 -29.70
CA VAL A 361 -7.07 -40.30 -29.61
C VAL A 361 -5.71 -39.71 -29.20
N ASP A 362 -5.22 -38.72 -29.95
CA ASP A 362 -4.01 -37.99 -29.58
C ASP A 362 -4.37 -36.93 -28.51
N PRO A 363 -3.76 -36.94 -27.32
CA PRO A 363 -4.10 -36.00 -26.25
C PRO A 363 -3.89 -34.53 -26.67
N ALA A 364 -2.98 -34.25 -27.62
CA ALA A 364 -2.71 -32.90 -28.09
C ALA A 364 -3.85 -32.27 -28.91
N ASP A 365 -4.76 -33.09 -29.46
CA ASP A 365 -5.90 -32.60 -30.25
C ASP A 365 -7.08 -32.16 -29.36
N VAL A 366 -7.11 -32.57 -28.09
CA VAL A 366 -8.23 -32.31 -27.15
C VAL A 366 -7.90 -31.15 -26.20
N GLU A 367 -6.63 -30.97 -25.83
CA GLU A 367 -6.18 -29.85 -24.97
C GLU A 367 -6.22 -28.46 -25.67
N GLY A 368 -6.53 -28.41 -26.97
CA GLY A 368 -6.54 -27.19 -27.78
C GLY A 368 -7.86 -26.43 -27.84
N GLU A 369 -8.95 -26.96 -27.27
CA GLU A 369 -10.29 -26.36 -27.35
C GLU A 369 -10.88 -25.85 -26.03
N ASN A 370 -10.15 -25.94 -24.90
CA ASN A 370 -10.56 -25.32 -23.62
C ASN A 370 -10.01 -23.90 -23.42
#